data_AF-A0A318CTR2-F1
#
_entry.id   AF-A0A318CTR2-F1
#
_cell.length_a   1.000
_cell.length_b   1.000
_cell.length_c   1.000
_cell.angle_alpha   90.00
_cell.angle_beta   90.00
_cell.angle_gamma   90.00
#
_symmetry.space_group_name_H-M   'P 1'
#
loop_
_entity.id
_entity.type
_entity.pdbx_description
1 polymer ?
#
loop_
_entity_poly.entity_id
_entity_poly.type
_entity_poly.pdbx_seq_one_letter_code
_entity_poly.pdbx_strand_id
1 'polypeptide(L)'
;MIIEKWPKSSEKNLSDYKDTIPHIFHHNAVIVLANGVDAKIGSLSGNYEHFHEWKRPEEDEPGVVDMETLLKGICNKSNFLDLFENFIVFDDSSGELVKIIARNHQYLGVNRAMQAVEERRHRKGKLGVFWHTQGAGKSYSMVFFSRKVHRRLGGNFTFLILTDRDDLDTQIYKTFAGCGIVDNDKDPCRAESGDDLEKLLKQRKAYIFTLIQKFNREVAPDNPYSSRDDIIVISDEAHRTQYGLLALNMWNALPNAGYIGFTGTPLFKDDEITDALPLIL
;
A
#
# COMPACT_ATOMS: atom_id res chain seq x y z
N MET A 1 12.71 -19.07 -4.20
CA MET A 1 13.59 -17.95 -4.58
C MET A 1 14.66 -18.51 -5.49
N ILE A 2 14.98 -17.84 -6.60
CA ILE A 2 16.09 -18.20 -7.50
C ILE A 2 17.06 -17.03 -7.51
N ILE A 3 18.36 -17.31 -7.32
CA ILE A 3 19.43 -16.32 -7.42
C ILE A 3 20.22 -16.61 -8.70
N GLU A 4 20.16 -15.71 -9.66
CA GLU A 4 20.88 -15.84 -10.94
C GLU A 4 22.05 -14.87 -11.05
N LYS A 5 23.09 -15.31 -11.75
CA LYS A 5 24.26 -14.48 -12.03
C LYS A 5 23.87 -13.36 -13.00
N TRP A 6 24.10 -12.11 -12.61
CA TRP A 6 23.85 -10.93 -13.41
C TRP A 6 24.88 -10.78 -14.55
N PRO A 7 24.54 -11.02 -15.82
CA PRO A 7 25.42 -10.78 -16.96
C PRO A 7 25.07 -9.45 -17.62
N LYS A 8 25.91 -8.97 -18.55
CA LYS A 8 25.56 -7.86 -19.46
C LYS A 8 24.32 -8.14 -20.35
N SER A 9 23.76 -9.35 -20.30
CA SER A 9 22.62 -9.86 -21.08
C SER A 9 21.63 -10.67 -20.21
N SER A 10 21.28 -10.17 -19.02
CA SER A 10 20.37 -10.82 -18.05
C SER A 10 19.03 -11.27 -18.63
N GLU A 11 18.51 -10.57 -19.64
CA GLU A 11 17.26 -10.94 -20.32
C GLU A 11 17.34 -12.29 -21.04
N LYS A 12 18.48 -12.62 -21.68
CA LYS A 12 18.64 -13.86 -22.45
C LYS A 12 18.75 -15.11 -21.57
N ASN A 13 19.47 -15.01 -20.44
CA ASN A 13 19.63 -16.18 -19.57
C ASN A 13 18.31 -16.56 -18.90
N LEU A 14 17.53 -15.56 -18.46
CA LEU A 14 16.24 -15.83 -17.83
C LEU A 14 15.21 -16.36 -18.84
N SER A 15 15.25 -15.94 -20.12
CA SER A 15 14.40 -16.51 -21.17
C SER A 15 14.72 -17.98 -21.43
N ASP A 16 16.01 -18.36 -21.45
CA ASP A 16 16.42 -19.74 -21.74
C ASP A 16 15.86 -20.74 -20.71
N TYR A 17 15.85 -20.37 -19.42
CA TYR A 17 15.26 -21.21 -18.36
C TYR A 17 13.73 -21.28 -18.43
N LYS A 18 13.07 -20.18 -18.80
CA LYS A 18 11.61 -20.14 -19.01
C LYS A 18 11.20 -21.14 -20.10
N ASP A 19 11.97 -21.22 -21.17
CA ASP A 19 11.68 -22.10 -22.29
C ASP A 19 12.06 -23.56 -22.01
N THR A 20 13.18 -23.79 -21.31
CA THR A 20 13.72 -25.15 -21.10
C THR A 20 13.05 -25.89 -19.94
N ILE A 21 12.76 -25.20 -18.83
CA ILE A 21 12.24 -25.82 -17.60
C ILE A 21 11.16 -24.93 -16.96
N PRO A 22 10.02 -24.67 -17.61
CA PRO A 22 9.01 -23.72 -17.11
C PRO A 22 8.41 -24.11 -15.74
N HIS A 23 8.30 -25.41 -15.46
CA HIS A 23 7.60 -25.95 -14.30
C HIS A 23 8.24 -25.58 -12.95
N ILE A 24 9.56 -25.38 -12.87
CA ILE A 24 10.22 -24.97 -11.61
C ILE A 24 9.83 -23.53 -11.21
N PHE A 25 9.30 -22.75 -12.15
CA PHE A 25 8.95 -21.35 -11.91
C PHE A 25 7.49 -21.15 -11.52
N HIS A 26 6.63 -22.17 -11.60
CA HIS A 26 5.20 -22.05 -11.23
C HIS A 26 5.02 -21.59 -9.78
N HIS A 27 5.86 -22.10 -8.87
CA HIS A 27 5.85 -21.75 -7.44
C HIS A 27 6.92 -20.73 -7.06
N ASN A 28 7.59 -20.12 -8.05
CA ASN A 28 8.61 -19.12 -7.77
C ASN A 28 7.95 -17.86 -7.19
N ALA A 29 8.34 -17.50 -5.96
CA ALA A 29 7.92 -16.26 -5.33
C ALA A 29 8.63 -15.04 -5.94
N VAL A 30 9.97 -15.08 -5.97
CA VAL A 30 10.83 -13.97 -6.36
C VAL A 30 12.08 -14.48 -7.07
N ILE A 31 12.64 -13.62 -7.93
CA ILE A 31 13.91 -13.80 -8.63
C ILE A 31 14.87 -12.71 -8.16
N VAL A 32 16.09 -13.12 -7.82
CA VAL A 32 17.19 -12.21 -7.48
C VAL A 32 18.24 -12.34 -8.57
N LEU A 33 18.63 -11.24 -9.19
CA LEU A 33 19.76 -11.18 -10.11
C LEU A 33 20.93 -10.55 -9.35
N ALA A 34 22.10 -11.19 -9.31
CA ALA A 34 23.26 -10.69 -8.56
C ALA A 34 24.63 -11.06 -9.19
N ASN A 35 25.67 -10.24 -9.01
CA ASN A 35 27.04 -10.52 -9.52
C ASN A 35 28.15 -10.48 -8.45
N GLY A 36 27.80 -10.44 -7.16
CA GLY A 36 28.76 -10.28 -6.06
C GLY A 36 28.89 -8.84 -5.56
N VAL A 37 28.43 -7.86 -6.33
CA VAL A 37 28.43 -6.43 -5.95
C VAL A 37 27.00 -5.89 -6.07
N ASP A 38 26.43 -5.98 -7.26
CA ASP A 38 25.07 -5.53 -7.57
C ASP A 38 24.07 -6.65 -7.29
N ALA A 39 22.86 -6.28 -6.84
CA ALA A 39 21.72 -7.17 -6.86
C ALA A 39 20.39 -6.46 -7.06
N LYS A 40 19.47 -7.10 -7.77
CA LYS A 40 18.07 -6.66 -7.89
C LYS A 40 17.10 -7.79 -7.70
N ILE A 41 15.93 -7.45 -7.16
CA ILE A 41 14.80 -8.37 -7.00
C ILE A 41 13.69 -8.04 -7.99
N GLY A 42 13.08 -9.05 -8.57
CA GLY A 42 11.93 -8.92 -9.46
C GLY A 42 11.13 -10.22 -9.54
N SER A 43 10.10 -10.21 -10.39
CA SER A 43 9.21 -11.35 -10.60
C SER A 43 9.51 -12.04 -11.91
N LEU A 44 9.12 -13.31 -12.03
CA LEU A 44 9.25 -14.05 -13.28
C LEU A 44 8.52 -13.39 -14.45
N SER A 45 7.33 -12.85 -14.21
CA SER A 45 6.50 -12.20 -15.23
C SER A 45 6.96 -10.76 -15.52
N GLY A 46 7.86 -10.20 -14.71
CA GLY A 46 8.32 -8.83 -14.86
C GLY A 46 9.41 -8.69 -15.91
N ASN A 47 9.31 -7.62 -16.70
CA ASN A 47 10.43 -7.13 -17.50
C ASN A 47 11.58 -6.67 -16.59
N TYR A 48 12.78 -6.60 -17.14
CA TYR A 48 13.98 -6.24 -16.39
C TYR A 48 13.88 -4.84 -15.71
N GLU A 49 13.14 -3.90 -16.29
CA GLU A 49 12.87 -2.58 -15.70
C GLU A 49 12.10 -2.64 -14.36
N HIS A 50 11.43 -3.75 -14.09
CA HIS A 50 10.73 -4.03 -12.84
C HIS A 50 11.59 -4.81 -11.83
N PHE A 51 12.87 -5.03 -12.13
CA PHE A 51 13.84 -5.49 -11.15
C PHE A 51 14.42 -4.29 -10.41
N HIS A 52 14.27 -4.30 -9.09
CA HIS A 52 14.58 -3.16 -8.24
C HIS A 52 15.70 -3.48 -7.25
N GLU A 53 16.53 -2.48 -6.97
CA GLU A 53 17.57 -2.55 -5.94
C GLU A 53 16.93 -2.54 -4.54
N TRP A 54 17.57 -3.23 -3.60
CA TRP A 54 17.19 -3.21 -2.19
C TRP A 54 18.22 -2.40 -1.41
N LYS A 55 17.99 -1.10 -1.29
CA LYS A 55 19.01 -0.10 -0.89
C LYS A 55 19.21 0.01 0.62
N ARG A 56 18.23 -0.42 1.41
CA ARG A 56 18.19 -0.21 2.85
C ARG A 56 17.74 -1.49 3.57
N PRO A 57 18.51 -2.00 4.55
CA PRO A 57 18.03 -3.06 5.43
C PRO A 57 16.95 -2.51 6.38
N GLU A 58 17.15 -1.30 6.89
CA GLU A 58 16.21 -0.52 7.68
C GLU A 58 16.22 0.93 7.18
N GLU A 59 15.15 1.69 7.41
CA GLU A 59 15.02 3.05 6.87
C GLU A 59 16.15 4.01 7.28
N ASP A 60 16.66 3.86 8.50
CA ASP A 60 17.70 4.73 9.06
C ASP A 60 19.11 4.18 8.83
N GLU A 61 19.25 3.06 8.12
CA GLU A 61 20.52 2.40 7.81
C GLU A 61 20.76 2.36 6.29
N PRO A 62 21.75 3.09 5.75
CA PRO A 62 22.09 2.96 4.34
C PRO A 62 22.78 1.61 4.10
N GLY A 63 22.38 0.91 3.03
CA GLY A 63 23.10 -0.26 2.54
C GLY A 63 24.52 0.11 2.11
N VAL A 64 25.48 -0.80 2.34
CA VAL A 64 26.89 -0.61 1.99
C VAL A 64 27.22 -1.27 0.65
N VAL A 65 26.79 -2.53 0.49
CA VAL A 65 26.94 -3.31 -0.74
C VAL A 65 25.57 -3.81 -1.16
N ASP A 66 25.17 -3.58 -2.41
CA ASP A 66 23.79 -3.84 -2.88
C ASP A 66 23.40 -5.32 -2.73
N MET A 67 24.28 -6.25 -3.11
CA MET A 67 24.01 -7.68 -2.95
C MET A 67 23.90 -8.09 -1.48
N GLU A 68 24.82 -7.65 -0.63
CA GLU A 68 24.76 -7.97 0.80
C GLU A 68 23.52 -7.39 1.45
N THR A 69 23.18 -6.14 1.11
CA THR A 69 22.01 -5.43 1.63
C THR A 69 20.72 -6.13 1.21
N LEU A 70 20.60 -6.52 -0.06
CA LEU A 70 19.46 -7.28 -0.56
C LEU A 70 19.36 -8.64 0.12
N LEU A 71 20.44 -9.39 0.21
CA LEU A 71 20.43 -10.71 0.83
C LEU A 71 20.06 -10.63 2.32
N LYS A 72 20.62 -9.68 3.08
CA LYS A 72 20.25 -9.47 4.49
C LYS A 72 18.80 -9.01 4.63
N GLY A 73 18.36 -8.08 3.79
CA GLY A 73 17.01 -7.54 3.80
C GLY A 73 15.94 -8.59 3.49
N ILE A 74 16.23 -9.53 2.58
CA ILE A 74 15.24 -10.45 2.02
C ILE A 74 15.40 -11.88 2.52
N CYS A 75 16.63 -12.39 2.67
CA CYS A 75 16.88 -13.80 2.96
C CYS A 75 16.86 -14.15 4.46
N ASN A 76 16.75 -13.16 5.35
CA ASN A 76 16.37 -13.44 6.73
C ASN A 76 15.00 -14.14 6.73
N LYS A 77 14.88 -15.28 7.44
CA LYS A 77 13.66 -16.10 7.43
C LYS A 77 12.40 -15.30 7.75
N SER A 78 12.43 -14.38 8.72
CA SER A 78 11.25 -13.56 9.05
C SER A 78 10.89 -12.61 7.92
N ASN A 79 11.89 -11.95 7.34
CA ASN A 79 11.69 -10.97 6.28
C ASN A 79 11.22 -11.65 4.99
N PHE A 80 11.79 -12.81 4.65
CA PHE A 80 11.37 -13.58 3.49
C PHE A 80 9.92 -14.02 3.60
N LEU A 81 9.51 -14.54 4.77
CA LEU A 81 8.14 -14.96 5.01
C LEU A 81 7.19 -13.77 4.97
N ASP A 82 7.56 -12.64 5.57
CA ASP A 82 6.76 -11.42 5.50
C ASP A 82 6.59 -10.92 4.05
N LEU A 83 7.68 -10.88 3.28
CA LEU A 83 7.69 -10.53 1.86
C LEU A 83 6.77 -11.47 1.06
N PHE A 84 6.95 -12.78 1.23
CA PHE A 84 6.17 -13.80 0.53
C PHE A 84 4.68 -13.71 0.83
N GLU A 85 4.34 -13.51 2.10
CA GLU A 85 2.96 -13.51 2.56
C GLU A 85 2.22 -12.22 2.17
N ASN A 86 2.87 -11.06 2.31
CA ASN A 86 2.17 -9.77 2.34
C ASN A 86 2.53 -8.84 1.19
N PHE A 87 3.62 -9.09 0.46
CA PHE A 87 4.21 -8.13 -0.50
C PHE A 87 4.31 -8.67 -1.92
N ILE A 88 3.53 -9.70 -2.22
CA ILE A 88 3.34 -10.24 -3.57
C ILE A 88 1.84 -10.17 -3.90
N VAL A 89 1.52 -9.50 -5.02
CA VAL A 89 0.18 -9.44 -5.60
C VAL A 89 0.24 -9.84 -7.06
N PHE A 90 -0.89 -10.29 -7.60
CA PHE A 90 -1.07 -10.49 -9.03
C PHE A 90 -2.06 -9.45 -9.50
N ASP A 91 -1.73 -8.71 -10.54
CA ASP A 91 -2.54 -7.63 -11.08
C ASP A 91 -2.89 -7.93 -12.53
N ASP A 92 -4.16 -7.89 -12.89
CA ASP A 92 -4.65 -8.06 -14.27
C ASP A 92 -5.30 -6.79 -14.85
N SER A 93 -5.15 -5.64 -14.18
CA SER A 93 -5.77 -4.37 -14.60
C SER A 93 -5.31 -3.85 -15.96
N SER A 94 -4.16 -4.31 -16.45
CA SER A 94 -3.64 -4.05 -17.80
C SER A 94 -4.18 -5.00 -18.88
N GLY A 95 -4.96 -6.01 -18.51
CA GLY A 95 -5.42 -7.09 -19.39
C GLY A 95 -4.51 -8.32 -19.42
N GLU A 96 -3.35 -8.26 -18.77
CA GLU A 96 -2.44 -9.39 -18.60
C GLU A 96 -2.12 -9.59 -17.12
N LEU A 97 -2.14 -10.84 -16.66
CA LEU A 97 -1.84 -11.15 -15.27
C LEU A 97 -0.33 -11.01 -15.00
N VAL A 98 0.04 -9.98 -14.25
CA VAL A 98 1.43 -9.72 -13.86
C VAL A 98 1.63 -9.90 -12.36
N LYS A 99 2.72 -10.57 -11.97
CA LYS A 99 3.14 -10.68 -10.57
C LYS A 99 3.93 -9.44 -10.18
N ILE A 100 3.43 -8.69 -9.20
CA ILE A 100 4.08 -7.51 -8.62
C ILE A 100 4.71 -7.90 -7.27
N ILE A 101 5.96 -7.48 -7.06
CA ILE A 101 6.68 -7.63 -5.80
C ILE A 101 6.99 -6.23 -5.27
N ALA A 102 6.81 -6.04 -3.97
CA ALA A 102 7.08 -4.75 -3.35
C ALA A 102 8.55 -4.33 -3.48
N ARG A 103 8.75 -3.04 -3.67
CA ARG A 103 10.06 -2.36 -3.60
C ARG A 103 10.47 -2.18 -2.15
N ASN A 104 11.76 -1.96 -1.93
CA ASN A 104 12.35 -1.79 -0.61
C ASN A 104 11.62 -0.74 0.27
N HIS A 105 11.38 0.47 -0.25
CA HIS A 105 10.64 1.52 0.48
C HIS A 105 9.16 1.16 0.77
N GLN A 106 8.51 0.39 -0.11
CA GLN A 106 7.14 -0.08 0.13
C GLN A 106 7.12 -1.11 1.26
N TYR A 107 8.07 -2.05 1.25
CA TYR A 107 8.21 -3.05 2.31
C TYR A 107 8.45 -2.41 3.67
N LEU A 108 9.40 -1.47 3.75
CA LEU A 108 9.76 -0.79 4.99
C LEU A 108 8.60 0.07 5.50
N GLY A 109 7.93 0.84 4.65
CA GLY A 109 6.86 1.73 5.09
C GLY A 109 5.56 1.07 5.43
N VAL A 110 5.21 -0.01 4.74
CA VAL A 110 4.06 -0.81 5.16
C VAL A 110 4.35 -1.44 6.52
N ASN A 111 5.59 -1.89 6.78
CA ASN A 111 5.97 -2.41 8.10
C ASN A 111 5.90 -1.35 9.21
N ARG A 112 6.36 -0.12 8.97
CA ARG A 112 6.20 0.99 9.93
C ARG A 112 4.73 1.40 10.10
N ALA A 113 3.94 1.43 9.04
CA ALA A 113 2.51 1.71 9.10
C ALA A 113 1.77 0.63 9.92
N MET A 114 2.16 -0.64 9.80
CA MET A 114 1.63 -1.73 10.61
C MET A 114 1.85 -1.50 12.11
N GLN A 115 3.06 -1.08 12.51
CA GLN A 115 3.35 -0.73 13.91
C GLN A 115 2.44 0.41 14.40
N ALA A 116 2.21 1.43 13.58
CA ALA A 116 1.30 2.52 13.92
C ALA A 116 -0.16 2.04 14.11
N VAL A 117 -0.63 1.07 13.32
CA VAL A 117 -1.97 0.48 13.45
C VAL A 117 -2.11 -0.36 14.73
N GLU A 118 -1.07 -1.10 15.09
CA GLU A 118 -1.02 -1.86 16.35
C GLU A 118 -1.10 -0.93 17.56
N GLU A 119 -0.50 0.25 17.47
CA GLU A 119 -0.50 1.29 18.51
C GLU A 119 -1.66 2.30 18.39
N ARG A 120 -2.61 2.12 17.46
CA ARG A 120 -3.62 3.14 17.09
C ARG A 120 -4.39 3.74 18.26
N ARG A 121 -4.67 2.94 19.29
CA ARG A 121 -5.37 3.39 20.51
C ARG A 121 -4.54 4.38 21.32
N HIS A 122 -3.24 4.13 21.47
CA HIS A 122 -2.30 5.05 22.12
C HIS A 122 -2.08 6.30 21.26
N ARG A 123 -2.09 6.14 19.93
CA ARG A 123 -1.95 7.23 18.96
C ARG A 123 -3.22 8.04 18.74
N LYS A 124 -4.34 7.71 19.39
CA LYS A 124 -5.65 8.36 19.17
C LYS A 124 -6.02 8.44 17.68
N GLY A 125 -5.81 7.34 16.95
CA GLY A 125 -6.10 7.25 15.52
C GLY A 125 -5.07 7.92 14.60
N LYS A 126 -4.05 8.59 15.12
CA LYS A 126 -3.01 9.27 14.32
C LYS A 126 -1.94 8.29 13.84
N LEU A 127 -2.17 7.62 12.71
CA LEU A 127 -1.27 6.57 12.22
C LEU A 127 -0.01 7.18 11.60
N GLY A 128 -0.16 8.23 10.79
CA GLY A 128 0.96 8.98 10.26
C GLY A 128 0.84 9.37 8.79
N VAL A 129 1.95 9.82 8.22
CA VAL A 129 2.08 10.11 6.78
C VAL A 129 3.10 9.17 6.16
N PHE A 130 2.68 8.47 5.11
CA PHE A 130 3.51 7.63 4.26
C PHE A 130 3.90 8.45 3.02
N TRP A 131 5.15 8.89 2.98
CA TRP A 131 5.69 9.59 1.82
C TRP A 131 6.26 8.63 0.78
N HIS A 132 5.93 8.92 -0.48
CA HIS A 132 6.49 8.26 -1.65
C HIS A 132 6.95 9.33 -2.64
N THR A 133 7.91 9.00 -3.49
CA THR A 133 8.10 9.76 -4.71
C THR A 133 6.98 9.45 -5.71
N GLN A 134 6.66 10.41 -6.59
CA GLN A 134 5.67 10.19 -7.64
C GLN A 134 6.08 9.01 -8.55
N GLY A 135 5.12 8.13 -8.88
CA GLY A 135 5.39 6.92 -9.67
C GLY A 135 6.02 5.76 -8.89
N ALA A 136 6.18 5.87 -7.56
CA ALA A 136 6.78 4.81 -6.75
C ALA A 136 5.84 3.63 -6.41
N GLY A 137 4.63 3.58 -6.98
CA GLY A 137 3.66 2.52 -6.72
C GLY A 137 2.88 2.72 -5.41
N LYS A 138 2.36 3.93 -5.20
CA LYS A 138 1.60 4.31 -4.00
C LYS A 138 0.36 3.44 -3.79
N SER A 139 -0.44 3.21 -4.84
CA SER A 139 -1.63 2.34 -4.80
C SER A 139 -1.30 0.90 -4.38
N TYR A 140 -0.19 0.32 -4.88
CA TYR A 140 0.26 -0.99 -4.42
C TYR A 140 0.68 -1.00 -2.94
N SER A 141 1.24 0.11 -2.44
CA SER A 141 1.56 0.23 -1.01
C SER A 141 0.31 0.19 -0.15
N MET A 142 -0.79 0.84 -0.59
CA MET A 142 -2.10 0.76 0.07
C MET A 142 -2.66 -0.67 0.04
N VAL A 143 -2.50 -1.38 -1.08
CA VAL A 143 -2.85 -2.79 -1.20
C VAL A 143 -2.07 -3.67 -0.23
N PHE A 144 -0.73 -3.57 -0.22
CA PHE A 144 0.11 -4.35 0.69
C PHE A 144 -0.23 -4.05 2.16
N PHE A 145 -0.42 -2.77 2.49
CA PHE A 145 -0.81 -2.33 3.82
C PHE A 145 -2.13 -2.95 4.27
N SER A 146 -3.21 -2.76 3.50
CA SER A 146 -4.53 -3.26 3.88
C SER A 146 -4.59 -4.78 3.97
N ARG A 147 -3.98 -5.51 3.02
CA ARG A 147 -3.89 -6.98 3.06
C ARG A 147 -3.13 -7.47 4.29
N LYS A 148 -2.03 -6.80 4.64
CA LYS A 148 -1.21 -7.18 5.79
C LYS A 148 -1.95 -6.94 7.11
N VAL A 149 -2.64 -5.81 7.26
CA VAL A 149 -3.50 -5.55 8.42
C VAL A 149 -4.57 -6.65 8.54
N HIS A 150 -5.26 -6.98 7.44
CA HIS A 150 -6.26 -8.05 7.46
C HIS A 150 -5.70 -9.41 7.87
N ARG A 151 -4.50 -9.75 7.39
CA ARG A 151 -3.85 -11.02 7.73
C ARG A 151 -3.38 -11.09 9.17
N ARG A 152 -2.83 -9.99 9.71
CA ARG A 152 -2.14 -9.97 11.01
C ARG A 152 -3.07 -9.58 12.17
N LEU A 153 -3.99 -8.66 11.93
CA LEU A 153 -4.87 -8.07 12.94
C LEU A 153 -6.34 -8.47 12.78
N GLY A 154 -6.73 -9.01 11.62
CA GLY A 154 -8.03 -9.62 11.38
C GLY A 154 -8.86 -9.01 10.25
N GLY A 155 -9.78 -9.80 9.70
CA GLY A 155 -10.62 -9.42 8.56
C GLY A 155 -11.68 -8.34 8.86
N ASN A 156 -11.85 -7.92 10.12
CA ASN A 156 -12.90 -6.99 10.52
C ASN A 156 -12.61 -5.52 10.17
N PHE A 157 -11.35 -5.18 9.88
CA PHE A 157 -10.98 -3.82 9.55
C PHE A 157 -11.70 -3.32 8.29
N THR A 158 -12.12 -2.06 8.29
CA THR A 158 -12.66 -1.40 7.10
C THR A 158 -11.66 -0.36 6.63
N PHE A 159 -11.21 -0.45 5.38
CA PHE A 159 -10.37 0.57 4.76
C PHE A 159 -11.24 1.53 3.96
N LEU A 160 -11.24 2.81 4.37
CA LEU A 160 -11.84 3.89 3.61
C LEU A 160 -10.77 4.57 2.76
N ILE A 161 -10.73 4.27 1.47
CA ILE A 161 -9.85 4.89 0.49
C ILE A 161 -10.48 6.23 0.13
N LEU A 162 -9.82 7.31 0.54
CA LEU A 162 -10.28 8.68 0.39
C LEU A 162 -9.42 9.43 -0.61
N THR A 163 -10.06 10.01 -1.61
CA THR A 163 -9.42 10.85 -2.62
C THR A 163 -10.16 12.18 -2.76
N ASP A 164 -9.60 13.12 -3.54
CA ASP A 164 -10.23 14.40 -3.82
C ASP A 164 -10.71 14.56 -5.28
N ARG A 165 -10.47 13.56 -6.12
CA ARG A 165 -10.77 13.58 -7.56
C ARG A 165 -11.17 12.20 -8.08
N ASP A 166 -12.13 12.19 -9.00
CA ASP A 166 -12.68 10.95 -9.59
C ASP A 166 -11.67 10.16 -10.41
N ASP A 167 -10.75 10.82 -11.11
CA ASP A 167 -9.73 10.15 -11.93
C ASP A 167 -8.72 9.40 -11.06
N LEU A 168 -8.32 9.99 -9.94
CA LEU A 168 -7.45 9.37 -8.95
C LEU A 168 -8.15 8.22 -8.21
N ASP A 169 -9.41 8.42 -7.78
CA ASP A 169 -10.24 7.36 -7.20
C ASP A 169 -10.32 6.14 -8.13
N THR A 170 -10.60 6.40 -9.41
CA THR A 170 -10.72 5.35 -10.43
C THR A 170 -9.40 4.62 -10.65
N GLN A 171 -8.26 5.31 -10.61
CA GLN A 171 -6.94 4.68 -10.74
C GLN A 171 -6.64 3.76 -9.55
N ILE A 172 -6.85 4.22 -8.32
CA ILE A 172 -6.61 3.41 -7.12
C ILE A 172 -7.58 2.22 -7.09
N TYR A 173 -8.86 2.44 -7.38
CA TYR A 173 -9.85 1.37 -7.48
C TYR A 173 -9.43 0.30 -8.49
N LYS A 174 -8.97 0.70 -9.70
CA LYS A 174 -8.48 -0.24 -10.72
C LYS A 174 -7.31 -1.09 -10.22
N THR A 175 -6.38 -0.53 -9.44
CA THR A 175 -5.31 -1.33 -8.83
C THR A 175 -5.85 -2.36 -7.85
N PHE A 176 -6.80 -1.99 -6.98
CA PHE A 176 -7.41 -2.94 -6.03
C PHE A 176 -8.22 -4.03 -6.75
N ALA A 177 -9.00 -3.64 -7.76
CA ALA A 177 -9.79 -4.56 -8.56
C ALA A 177 -8.90 -5.53 -9.37
N GLY A 178 -7.85 -5.00 -10.02
CA GLY A 178 -6.88 -5.81 -10.75
C GLY A 178 -6.10 -6.77 -9.85
N CYS A 179 -5.90 -6.39 -8.58
CA CYS A 179 -5.34 -7.27 -7.55
C CYS A 179 -6.33 -8.33 -7.00
N GLY A 180 -7.57 -8.36 -7.51
CA GLY A 180 -8.65 -9.24 -7.04
C GLY A 180 -9.12 -8.94 -5.62
N ILE A 181 -8.93 -7.71 -5.14
CA ILE A 181 -9.25 -7.31 -3.75
C ILE A 181 -10.67 -6.81 -3.62
N VAL A 182 -11.17 -6.14 -4.66
CA VAL A 182 -12.51 -5.56 -4.71
C VAL A 182 -13.18 -5.83 -6.05
N ASP A 183 -14.50 -5.85 -6.04
CA ASP A 183 -15.34 -5.99 -7.23
C ASP A 183 -16.65 -5.24 -6.97
N ASN A 184 -16.74 -3.99 -7.43
CA ASN A 184 -17.88 -3.12 -7.15
C ASN A 184 -19.18 -3.61 -7.80
N ASP A 185 -19.11 -4.40 -8.87
CA ASP A 185 -20.30 -4.92 -9.54
C ASP A 185 -20.92 -6.07 -8.74
N LYS A 186 -20.10 -6.87 -8.04
CA LYS A 186 -20.57 -7.95 -7.15
C LYS A 186 -20.83 -7.49 -5.73
N ASP A 187 -19.97 -6.65 -5.18
CA ASP A 187 -20.03 -6.12 -3.82
C ASP A 187 -19.77 -4.60 -3.83
N PRO A 188 -20.82 -3.77 -4.02
CA PRO A 188 -20.67 -2.34 -4.12
C PRO A 188 -19.88 -1.75 -2.95
N CYS A 189 -18.82 -1.01 -3.32
CA CYS A 189 -17.85 -0.45 -2.39
C CYS A 189 -17.47 1.00 -2.76
N ARG A 190 -17.94 1.56 -3.88
CA ARG A 190 -17.70 2.95 -4.27
C ARG A 190 -18.91 3.81 -3.93
N ALA A 191 -18.73 4.84 -3.13
CA ALA A 191 -19.83 5.71 -2.70
C ALA A 191 -20.26 6.69 -3.81
N GLU A 192 -21.51 6.59 -4.25
CA GLU A 192 -22.04 7.47 -5.30
C GLU A 192 -22.47 8.85 -4.76
N SER A 193 -22.84 8.91 -3.48
CA SER A 193 -23.36 10.11 -2.80
C SER A 193 -23.01 10.12 -1.31
N GLY A 194 -23.27 11.23 -0.62
CA GLY A 194 -23.10 11.31 0.85
C GLY A 194 -24.06 10.37 1.60
N ASP A 195 -25.30 10.20 1.12
CA ASP A 195 -26.25 9.20 1.63
C ASP A 195 -25.71 7.77 1.51
N ASP A 196 -25.14 7.48 0.34
CA ASP A 196 -24.61 6.17 0.03
C ASP A 196 -23.35 5.86 0.85
N LEU A 197 -22.48 6.86 1.03
CA LEU A 197 -21.31 6.77 1.91
C LEU A 197 -21.71 6.41 3.35
N GLU A 198 -22.72 7.08 3.92
CA GLU A 198 -23.22 6.77 5.26
C GLU A 198 -23.75 5.32 5.34
N LYS A 199 -24.50 4.87 4.34
CA LYS A 199 -25.01 3.48 4.26
C LYS A 199 -23.86 2.47 4.18
N LEU A 200 -22.85 2.72 3.36
CA LEU A 200 -21.68 1.85 3.22
C LEU A 200 -20.87 1.79 4.51
N LEU A 201 -20.66 2.92 5.19
CA LEU A 201 -19.91 2.97 6.47
C LEU A 201 -20.63 2.28 7.64
N LYS A 202 -21.96 2.21 7.58
CA LYS A 202 -22.77 1.40 8.51
C LYS A 202 -22.69 -0.10 8.21
N GLN A 203 -22.24 -0.48 7.02
CA GLN A 203 -21.96 -1.87 6.65
C GLN A 203 -20.52 -2.24 7.04
N ARG A 204 -20.30 -3.51 7.40
CA ARG A 204 -18.96 -4.03 7.70
C ARG A 204 -18.22 -4.45 6.42
N LYS A 205 -18.04 -3.51 5.49
CA LYS A 205 -17.29 -3.70 4.25
C LYS A 205 -15.79 -3.73 4.54
N ALA A 206 -15.03 -4.57 3.85
CA ALA A 206 -13.57 -4.58 3.97
C ALA A 206 -12.95 -3.31 3.36
N TYR A 207 -13.52 -2.84 2.25
CA TYR A 207 -13.04 -1.69 1.48
C TYR A 207 -14.20 -0.78 1.10
N ILE A 208 -13.99 0.53 1.20
CA ILE A 208 -14.91 1.55 0.72
C ILE A 208 -14.07 2.62 0.02
N PHE A 209 -14.48 3.05 -1.17
CA PHE A 209 -13.86 4.10 -1.96
C PHE A 209 -14.79 5.31 -1.98
N THR A 210 -14.23 6.48 -1.71
CA THR A 210 -15.01 7.71 -1.72
C THR A 210 -14.14 8.93 -2.00
N LEU A 211 -14.82 9.97 -2.46
CA LEU A 211 -14.29 11.31 -2.54
C LEU A 211 -14.57 12.08 -1.23
N ILE A 212 -13.68 12.99 -0.83
CA ILE A 212 -13.89 13.87 0.33
C ILE A 212 -15.16 14.72 0.19
N GLN A 213 -15.54 15.05 -1.05
CA GLN A 213 -16.76 15.77 -1.41
C GLN A 213 -18.04 15.02 -1.02
N LYS A 214 -17.98 13.72 -0.69
CA LYS A 214 -19.13 12.96 -0.18
C LYS A 214 -19.38 13.15 1.32
N PHE A 215 -18.44 13.76 2.05
CA PHE A 215 -18.66 14.27 3.42
C PHE A 215 -19.30 15.67 3.43
N ASN A 216 -20.26 15.89 2.52
CA ASN A 216 -20.92 17.18 2.29
C ASN A 216 -22.09 17.49 3.24
N ARG A 217 -22.29 16.65 4.27
CA ARG A 217 -23.32 16.82 5.29
C ARG A 217 -22.67 17.13 6.62
N GLU A 218 -23.26 18.07 7.34
CA GLU A 218 -22.89 18.31 8.73
C GLU A 218 -23.17 17.07 9.55
N VAL A 219 -22.15 16.58 10.25
CA VAL A 219 -22.25 15.42 11.13
C VAL A 219 -22.07 15.90 12.57
N ALA A 220 -23.12 15.72 13.36
CA ALA A 220 -23.09 16.03 14.77
C ALA A 220 -22.20 15.02 15.52
N PRO A 221 -21.32 15.44 16.45
CA PRO A 221 -20.41 14.54 17.16
C PRO A 221 -21.10 13.40 17.94
N ASP A 222 -22.37 13.57 18.30
CA ASP A 222 -23.19 12.60 19.02
C ASP A 222 -23.93 11.60 18.10
N ASN A 223 -23.93 11.85 16.79
CA ASN A 223 -24.53 10.97 15.78
C ASN A 223 -23.56 10.66 14.63
N PRO A 224 -22.41 10.00 14.91
CA PRO A 224 -21.44 9.63 13.89
C PRO A 224 -22.01 8.58 12.93
N TYR A 225 -21.45 8.50 11.71
CA TYR A 225 -21.78 7.41 10.77
C TYR A 225 -21.34 6.06 11.33
N SER A 226 -20.19 6.02 12.02
CA SER A 226 -19.70 4.84 12.72
C SER A 226 -18.80 5.23 13.90
N SER A 227 -18.99 4.58 15.04
CA SER A 227 -18.14 4.72 16.23
C SER A 227 -17.06 3.65 16.35
N ARG A 228 -16.87 2.82 15.31
CA ARG A 228 -15.93 1.69 15.33
C ARG A 228 -14.46 2.15 15.35
N ASP A 229 -13.60 1.41 16.06
CA ASP A 229 -12.14 1.65 16.16
C ASP A 229 -11.29 0.76 15.20
N ASP A 230 -11.95 0.08 14.28
CA ASP A 230 -11.38 -0.79 13.24
C ASP A 230 -11.58 -0.23 11.82
N ILE A 231 -11.91 1.07 11.70
CA ILE A 231 -11.92 1.78 10.42
C ILE A 231 -10.57 2.49 10.24
N ILE A 232 -9.93 2.32 9.09
CA ILE A 232 -8.70 3.03 8.72
C ILE A 232 -8.98 3.86 7.46
N VAL A 233 -8.90 5.17 7.59
CA VAL A 233 -8.98 6.12 6.49
C VAL A 233 -7.59 6.27 5.87
N ILE A 234 -7.50 5.95 4.58
CA ILE A 234 -6.31 6.12 3.75
C ILE A 234 -6.57 7.30 2.82
N SER A 235 -5.92 8.44 3.08
CA SER A 235 -6.05 9.62 2.21
C SER A 235 -4.93 9.66 1.19
N ASP A 236 -5.26 9.80 -0.09
CA ASP A 236 -4.28 10.25 -1.09
C ASP A 236 -4.14 11.78 -1.05
N GLU A 237 -2.93 12.31 -1.18
CA GLU A 237 -2.62 13.76 -1.18
C GLU A 237 -3.07 14.48 0.11
N ALA A 238 -2.53 14.02 1.25
CA ALA A 238 -2.87 14.44 2.61
C ALA A 238 -2.59 15.93 2.99
N HIS A 239 -2.50 16.85 2.02
CA HIS A 239 -2.00 18.23 2.23
C HIS A 239 -2.96 19.33 1.81
N ARG A 240 -4.17 19.01 1.35
CA ARG A 240 -5.09 20.07 0.91
C ARG A 240 -5.83 20.70 2.08
N THR A 241 -5.26 21.80 2.58
CA THR A 241 -5.85 22.81 3.49
C THR A 241 -7.17 23.44 3.00
N GLN A 242 -7.71 23.01 1.84
CA GLN A 242 -8.91 23.58 1.22
C GLN A 242 -10.22 22.91 1.64
N TYR A 243 -10.18 21.84 2.44
CA TYR A 243 -11.37 21.03 2.75
C TYR A 243 -11.87 21.14 4.20
N GLY A 244 -11.53 22.20 4.92
CA GLY A 244 -11.77 22.33 6.37
C GLY A 244 -13.15 21.82 6.87
N LEU A 245 -14.25 22.20 6.22
CA LEU A 245 -15.59 21.74 6.60
C LEU A 245 -15.84 20.26 6.27
N LEU A 246 -15.42 19.78 5.09
CA LEU A 246 -15.60 18.38 4.71
C LEU A 246 -14.74 17.46 5.57
N ALA A 247 -13.51 17.90 5.89
CA ALA A 247 -12.64 17.21 6.82
C ALA A 247 -13.29 17.15 8.21
N LEU A 248 -13.80 18.27 8.74
CA LEU A 248 -14.52 18.29 10.02
C LEU A 248 -15.69 17.29 10.04
N ASN A 249 -16.50 17.28 8.98
CA ASN A 249 -17.61 16.33 8.83
C ASN A 249 -17.11 14.88 8.84
N MET A 250 -16.00 14.59 8.16
CA MET A 250 -15.38 13.27 8.18
C MET A 250 -14.88 12.87 9.58
N TRP A 251 -14.21 13.78 10.30
CA TRP A 251 -13.74 13.54 11.66
C TRP A 251 -14.91 13.26 12.61
N ASN A 252 -16.00 14.04 12.50
CA ASN A 252 -17.21 13.81 13.28
C ASN A 252 -17.94 12.53 12.88
N ALA A 253 -17.91 12.14 11.60
CA ALA A 253 -18.51 10.91 11.11
C ALA A 253 -17.80 9.64 11.59
N LEU A 254 -16.48 9.72 11.80
CA LEU A 254 -15.60 8.58 12.09
C LEU A 254 -14.65 8.87 13.28
N PRO A 255 -15.18 9.23 14.46
CA PRO A 255 -14.37 9.79 15.55
C PRO A 255 -13.31 8.85 16.12
N ASN A 256 -13.43 7.54 15.91
CA ASN A 256 -12.52 6.52 16.43
C ASN A 256 -11.67 5.86 15.33
N ALA A 257 -11.73 6.34 14.09
CA ALA A 257 -10.95 5.77 12.99
C ALA A 257 -9.44 6.05 13.11
N GLY A 258 -8.64 5.18 12.49
CA GLY A 258 -7.23 5.45 12.23
C GLY A 258 -7.07 6.24 10.93
N TYR A 259 -6.14 7.19 10.88
CA TYR A 259 -5.90 8.06 9.73
C TYR A 259 -4.44 7.97 9.30
N ILE A 260 -4.25 7.59 8.04
CA ILE A 260 -2.95 7.55 7.37
C ILE A 260 -3.03 8.31 6.04
N GLY A 261 -2.08 9.23 5.85
CA GLY A 261 -1.96 9.97 4.59
C GLY A 261 -0.90 9.33 3.69
N PHE A 262 -1.16 9.21 2.39
CA PHE A 262 -0.17 8.84 1.39
C PHE A 262 0.09 10.01 0.43
N THR A 263 1.33 10.47 0.36
CA THR A 263 1.68 11.70 -0.35
C THR A 263 2.86 11.54 -1.29
N GLY A 264 2.80 12.21 -2.45
CA GLY A 264 3.89 12.30 -3.41
C GLY A 264 4.91 13.41 -3.08
N THR A 265 4.52 14.39 -2.28
CA THR A 265 5.31 15.56 -1.94
C THR A 265 5.71 15.53 -0.46
N PRO A 266 6.99 15.80 -0.13
CA PRO A 266 7.43 15.86 1.25
C PRO A 266 6.77 17.02 1.97
N LEU A 267 6.22 16.75 3.15
CA LEU A 267 5.73 17.76 4.08
C LEU A 267 6.93 18.47 4.73
N PHE A 268 7.12 19.75 4.43
CA PHE A 268 8.01 20.60 5.21
C PHE A 268 7.22 21.35 6.30
N LYS A 269 7.93 21.73 7.37
CA LYS A 269 7.47 22.22 8.68
C LYS A 269 6.48 23.40 8.72
N ASP A 270 6.04 23.93 7.58
CA ASP A 270 5.16 25.11 7.51
C ASP A 270 3.72 24.79 7.08
N ASP A 271 3.39 23.52 6.81
CA ASP A 271 2.01 23.10 6.57
C ASP A 271 1.38 22.65 7.90
N GLU A 272 0.32 23.33 8.37
CA GLU A 272 -0.40 23.12 9.64
C GLU A 272 -0.89 21.67 9.91
N ILE A 273 -0.75 20.77 8.94
CA ILE A 273 -1.05 19.33 9.05
C ILE A 273 0.11 18.55 9.70
N THR A 274 1.34 19.09 9.65
CA THR A 274 2.56 18.46 10.22
C THR A 274 2.51 18.32 11.76
N ASP A 275 1.71 19.12 12.46
CA ASP A 275 1.54 18.99 13.91
C ASP A 275 0.60 17.84 14.31
N ALA A 276 -0.09 17.21 13.35
CA ALA A 276 -1.15 16.24 13.66
C ALA A 276 -0.77 14.77 13.51
N LEU A 277 0.20 14.39 12.65
CA LEU A 277 0.49 12.99 12.30
C LEU A 277 2.01 12.70 12.23
N PRO A 278 2.52 11.63 12.87
CA PRO A 278 3.94 11.27 12.78
C PRO A 278 4.32 10.80 11.37
N LEU A 279 5.53 11.15 10.89
CA LEU A 279 6.03 10.63 9.62
C LEU A 279 6.33 9.12 9.76
N ILE A 280 5.76 8.30 8.87
CA ILE A 280 6.00 6.84 8.80
C ILE A 280 7.21 6.58 7.89
N LEU A 281 7.31 7.35 6.82
CA LEU A 281 8.36 7.29 5.83
C LEU A 281 8.35 8.57 5.01
#